data_AF-A0A101GT37-F1
#
_entry.id   AF-A0A101GT37-F1
#
_cell.length_a   1.000
_cell.length_b   1.000
_cell.length_c   1.000
_cell.angle_alpha   90.00
_cell.angle_beta   90.00
_cell.angle_gamma   90.00
#
_symmetry.space_group_name_H-M   'P 1'
#
loop_
_entity.id
_entity.type
_entity.pdbx_description
1 polymer ?
#
loop_
_entity_poly.entity_id
_entity_poly.type
_entity_poly.pdbx_seq_one_letter_code
_entity_poly.pdbx_strand_id
1 'polypeptide(L)'
;MADKAVISWARRHARLCRIVAESFETDPVRREELLQMAEISQRLWDVMQMKWYVYLMCHAIKHYASGMAHKEDKLCWPYYKAIVIDKTFQTMTHKDAVELFECERLKCSEHGAGKSRVNREIFPGSNDLFILTIGGLNRDGMGFPSIKNDALNDQARTTTGRPPKKPTTGATFCACLRAWPAAGRPRRQGRRAAARFSRPRSWRLL
;
A
#
# COMPACT_ATOMS: atom_id res chain seq x y z
N MET A 1 11.38 -2.27 26.59
CA MET A 1 12.63 -2.08 25.81
C MET A 1 12.36 -2.02 24.31
N ALA A 2 11.55 -2.93 23.75
CA ALA A 2 11.22 -2.96 22.33
C ALA A 2 10.60 -1.65 21.80
N ASP A 3 9.64 -1.06 22.50
CA ASP A 3 8.92 0.13 22.00
C ASP A 3 9.84 1.34 21.81
N LYS A 4 10.77 1.56 22.75
CA LYS A 4 11.77 2.64 22.63
C LYS A 4 12.67 2.43 21.41
N ALA A 5 13.04 1.19 21.12
CA ALA A 5 13.85 0.87 19.94
C ALA A 5 13.06 1.10 18.64
N VAL A 6 11.78 0.72 18.60
CA VAL A 6 10.90 0.95 17.44
C VAL A 6 10.71 2.46 17.19
N ILE A 7 10.47 3.24 18.24
CA ILE A 7 10.36 4.70 18.13
C ILE A 7 11.67 5.30 17.60
N SER A 8 12.82 4.88 18.12
CA SER A 8 14.13 5.33 17.65
C SER A 8 14.38 4.94 16.19
N TRP A 9 13.96 3.73 15.79
CA TRP A 9 14.09 3.24 14.42
C TRP A 9 13.20 4.02 13.44
N ALA A 10 11.94 4.30 13.81
CA ALA A 10 11.05 5.13 13.01
C ALA A 10 11.58 6.58 12.86
N ARG A 11 12.09 7.18 13.94
CA ARG A 11 12.71 8.51 13.90
C ARG A 11 13.97 8.55 13.02
N ARG A 12 14.71 7.45 12.95
CA ARG A 12 15.87 7.34 12.03
C ARG A 12 15.43 7.35 10.56
N HIS A 13 14.28 6.78 10.22
CA HIS A 13 13.72 6.86 8.85
C HIS A 13 13.30 8.29 8.52
N ALA A 14 12.61 8.97 9.43
CA ALA A 14 12.27 10.38 9.28
C ALA A 14 13.52 11.26 9.07
N ARG A 15 14.59 11.01 9.85
CA ARG A 15 15.88 11.70 9.66
C ARG A 15 16.49 11.43 8.28
N LEU A 16 16.37 10.20 7.77
CA LEU A 16 16.85 9.88 6.43
C LEU A 16 16.09 10.66 5.36
N CYS A 17 14.75 10.74 5.44
CA CYS A 17 13.95 11.56 4.54
C CYS A 17 14.42 13.02 4.53
N ARG A 18 14.70 13.58 5.71
CA ARG A 18 15.24 14.94 5.85
C ARG A 18 16.62 15.12 5.22
N ILE A 19 17.55 14.18 5.46
CA ILE A 19 18.89 14.22 4.87
C ILE A 19 18.80 14.15 3.33
N VAL A 20 17.96 13.27 2.80
CA VAL A 20 17.75 13.15 1.34
C VAL A 20 17.17 14.45 0.78
N ALA A 21 16.17 15.03 1.44
CA ALA A 21 15.57 16.30 1.03
C ALA A 21 16.58 17.46 1.01
N GLU A 22 17.41 17.58 2.04
CA GLU A 22 18.35 18.71 2.19
C GLU A 22 19.62 18.55 1.35
N SER A 23 20.12 17.32 1.18
CA SER A 23 21.47 17.08 0.63
C SER A 23 21.49 16.49 -0.77
N PHE A 24 20.43 15.79 -1.20
CA PHE A 24 20.45 14.99 -2.43
C PHE A 24 19.35 15.35 -3.42
N GLU A 25 18.18 15.76 -2.95
CA GLU A 25 17.03 16.02 -3.82
C GLU A 25 17.13 17.39 -4.50
N THR A 26 16.95 17.39 -5.82
CA THR A 26 17.03 18.60 -6.65
C THR A 26 15.65 19.14 -7.03
N ASP A 27 14.63 18.28 -7.10
CA ASP A 27 13.28 18.70 -7.42
C ASP A 27 12.61 19.34 -6.19
N PRO A 28 12.21 20.62 -6.26
CA PRO A 28 11.58 21.29 -5.12
C PRO A 28 10.26 20.63 -4.67
N VAL A 29 9.52 20.00 -5.59
CA VAL A 29 8.27 19.30 -5.24
C VAL A 29 8.57 18.05 -4.42
N ARG A 30 9.49 17.22 -4.93
CA ARG A 30 9.91 16.00 -4.23
C ARG A 30 10.57 16.29 -2.89
N ARG A 31 11.33 17.38 -2.80
CA ARG A 31 11.95 17.82 -1.55
C ARG A 31 10.91 18.13 -0.49
N GLU A 32 9.85 18.84 -0.86
CA GLU A 32 8.76 19.17 0.06
C GLU A 32 8.02 17.91 0.54
N GLU A 33 7.74 16.96 -0.35
CA GLU A 33 7.16 15.66 0.03
C GLU A 33 8.04 14.91 1.05
N LEU A 34 9.35 14.88 0.84
CA LEU A 34 10.29 14.22 1.75
C LEU A 34 10.35 14.91 3.12
N LEU A 35 10.26 16.24 3.16
CA LEU A 35 10.17 16.98 4.43
C LEU A 35 8.85 16.68 5.14
N GLN A 36 7.74 16.58 4.42
CA GLN A 36 6.45 16.18 4.98
C GLN A 36 6.47 14.74 5.51
N MET A 37 7.18 13.82 4.85
CA MET A 37 7.38 12.45 5.34
C MET A 37 8.31 12.39 6.57
N ALA A 38 9.22 13.35 6.72
CA ALA A 38 10.11 13.46 7.87
C ALA A 38 9.39 14.01 9.11
N GLU A 39 8.32 14.77 8.92
CA GLU A 39 7.50 15.31 9.99
C GLU A 39 6.43 14.29 10.44
N ILE A 40 6.19 14.18 11.75
CA ILE A 40 5.06 13.40 12.26
C ILE A 40 3.84 14.30 12.18
N SER A 41 2.91 13.96 11.31
CA SER A 41 1.84 14.86 10.89
C SER A 41 0.42 14.41 11.25
N GLN A 42 0.16 13.36 12.03
CA GLN A 42 -1.20 12.83 12.30
C GLN A 42 -2.09 12.67 11.04
N ARG A 43 -1.52 12.68 9.83
CA ARG A 43 -2.23 12.59 8.55
C ARG A 43 -2.65 11.15 8.27
N LEU A 44 -3.46 10.96 7.21
CA LEU A 44 -3.71 9.62 6.66
C LEU A 44 -2.39 8.92 6.29
N TRP A 45 -1.41 9.70 5.84
CA TRP A 45 -0.04 9.29 5.55
C TRP A 45 0.62 8.67 6.78
N ASP A 46 0.47 9.29 7.95
CA ASP A 46 1.00 8.77 9.21
C ASP A 46 0.36 7.45 9.63
N VAL A 47 -0.94 7.29 9.38
CA VAL A 47 -1.65 6.04 9.69
C VAL A 47 -1.14 4.92 8.79
N MET A 48 -1.00 5.19 7.49
CA MET A 48 -0.47 4.22 6.52
C MET A 48 1.00 3.89 6.83
N GLN A 49 1.80 4.89 7.18
CA GLN A 49 3.21 4.73 7.55
C GLN A 49 3.35 3.92 8.85
N MET A 50 2.53 4.22 9.86
CA MET A 50 2.51 3.49 11.13
C MET A 50 2.09 2.04 10.90
N LYS A 51 1.04 1.81 10.11
CA LYS A 51 0.59 0.47 9.73
C LYS A 51 1.72 -0.33 9.08
N TRP A 52 2.47 0.29 8.16
CA TRP A 52 3.62 -0.34 7.53
C TRP A 52 4.76 -0.66 8.50
N TYR A 53 5.08 0.24 9.43
CA TYR A 53 6.08 -0.03 10.48
C TYR A 53 5.67 -1.18 11.39
N VAL A 54 4.41 -1.21 11.83
CA VAL A 54 3.88 -2.31 12.64
C VAL A 54 3.95 -3.63 11.86
N TYR A 55 3.59 -3.61 10.57
CA TYR A 55 3.74 -4.78 9.70
C TYR A 55 5.19 -5.29 9.67
N LEU A 56 6.16 -4.42 9.38
CA LEU A 56 7.58 -4.80 9.34
C LEU A 56 8.07 -5.39 10.67
N MET A 57 7.66 -4.79 11.80
CA MET A 57 8.05 -5.29 13.11
C MET A 57 7.48 -6.68 13.40
N CYS A 58 6.19 -6.90 13.10
CA CYS A 58 5.48 -8.13 13.43
C CYS A 58 5.75 -9.28 12.44
N HIS A 59 5.99 -8.98 11.16
CA HIS A 59 6.05 -9.97 10.09
C HIS A 59 7.45 -10.22 9.52
N ALA A 60 8.41 -9.32 9.77
CA ALA A 60 9.74 -9.41 9.17
C ALA A 60 10.89 -9.28 10.18
N ILE A 61 10.92 -8.21 10.99
CA ILE A 61 12.09 -7.85 11.80
C ILE A 61 12.18 -8.69 13.07
N LYS A 62 11.10 -8.77 13.85
CA LYS A 62 11.12 -9.50 15.13
C LYS A 62 11.10 -11.01 14.88
N HIS A 63 10.16 -11.44 14.05
CA HIS A 63 10.01 -12.82 13.60
C HIS A 63 9.39 -12.82 12.21
N TYR A 64 9.72 -13.83 11.42
CA TYR A 64 9.04 -14.08 10.16
C TYR A 64 7.60 -14.56 10.43
N ALA A 65 6.63 -13.87 9.85
CA ALA A 65 5.25 -14.33 9.79
C ALA A 65 4.66 -14.03 8.40
N SER A 66 4.23 -15.08 7.68
CA SER A 66 3.48 -14.90 6.44
C SER A 66 2.11 -14.26 6.72
N GLY A 67 1.52 -13.57 5.74
CA GLY A 67 0.21 -12.94 5.86
C GLY A 67 0.26 -11.41 5.98
N MET A 68 -0.91 -10.79 5.82
CA MET A 68 -1.17 -9.38 6.09
C MET A 68 -2.57 -9.23 6.70
N ALA A 69 -2.81 -10.00 7.77
CA ALA A 69 -4.14 -10.17 8.32
C ALA A 69 -4.59 -8.93 9.11
N HIS A 70 -5.34 -8.04 8.45
CA HIS A 70 -6.08 -6.98 9.11
C HIS A 70 -7.36 -6.62 8.37
N LYS A 71 -8.28 -5.96 9.09
CA LYS A 71 -9.50 -5.40 8.54
C LYS A 71 -9.24 -3.94 8.13
N GLU A 72 -8.81 -3.77 6.89
CA GLU A 72 -8.27 -2.50 6.39
C GLU A 72 -9.29 -1.37 6.36
N ASP A 73 -10.48 -1.67 5.84
CA ASP A 73 -11.59 -0.73 5.74
C ASP A 73 -11.95 -0.17 7.12
N LYS A 74 -12.05 -1.03 8.14
CA LYS A 74 -12.37 -0.62 9.51
C LYS A 74 -11.25 0.15 10.18
N LEU A 75 -10.00 -0.25 9.95
CA LEU A 75 -8.82 0.39 10.54
C LEU A 75 -8.63 1.82 10.02
N CYS A 76 -8.71 2.01 8.70
CA CYS A 76 -8.45 3.29 8.06
C CYS A 76 -9.67 4.23 8.04
N TRP A 77 -10.89 3.71 8.22
CA TRP A 77 -12.13 4.50 8.15
C TRP A 77 -12.19 5.78 8.98
N PRO A 78 -11.88 5.78 10.31
CA PRO A 78 -12.02 7.01 11.10
C PRO A 78 -11.15 8.15 10.55
N TYR A 79 -9.96 7.83 10.07
CA TYR A 79 -9.03 8.79 9.49
C TYR A 79 -9.45 9.22 8.09
N TYR A 80 -9.85 8.27 7.25
CA TYR A 80 -10.37 8.56 5.92
C TYR A 80 -11.60 9.48 5.99
N LYS A 81 -12.54 9.21 6.89
CA LYS A 81 -13.73 10.04 7.10
C LYS A 81 -13.33 11.45 7.55
N ALA A 82 -12.48 11.58 8.57
CA ALA A 82 -12.07 12.88 9.09
C ALA A 82 -11.36 13.77 8.06
N ILE A 83 -10.53 13.17 7.19
CA ILE A 83 -9.63 13.87 6.26
C ILE A 83 -10.26 14.11 4.89
N VAL A 84 -10.94 13.10 4.32
CA VAL A 84 -11.46 13.13 2.95
C VAL A 84 -12.92 13.59 2.90
N ILE A 85 -13.74 13.15 3.86
CA ILE A 85 -15.17 13.44 3.90
C ILE A 85 -15.45 14.70 4.71
N ASP A 86 -15.13 14.67 5.99
CA ASP A 86 -15.44 15.75 6.93
C ASP A 86 -14.49 16.94 6.78
N LYS A 87 -13.31 16.72 6.16
CA LYS A 87 -12.29 17.76 5.90
C LYS A 87 -11.90 18.57 7.14
N THR A 88 -11.93 17.93 8.31
CA THR A 88 -11.73 18.56 9.62
C THR A 88 -10.28 18.93 9.89
N PHE A 89 -9.34 18.15 9.36
CA PHE A 89 -7.91 18.36 9.53
C PHE A 89 -7.19 17.89 8.26
N GLN A 90 -6.30 18.74 7.74
CA GLN A 90 -5.38 18.43 6.65
C GLN A 90 -6.01 17.69 5.46
N THR A 91 -6.87 18.40 4.73
CA THR A 91 -7.75 17.87 3.69
C THR A 91 -7.01 17.15 2.57
N MET A 92 -7.49 15.98 2.18
CA MET A 92 -7.03 15.25 0.99
C MET A 92 -8.20 14.96 0.07
N THR A 93 -7.93 14.83 -1.23
CA THR A 93 -8.93 14.36 -2.17
C THR A 93 -9.05 12.84 -2.12
N HIS A 94 -10.17 12.32 -2.61
CA HIS A 94 -10.35 10.87 -2.77
C HIS A 94 -9.25 10.25 -3.66
N LYS A 95 -8.80 10.97 -4.70
CA LYS A 95 -7.73 10.50 -5.60
C LYS A 95 -6.41 10.34 -4.87
N ASP A 96 -6.07 11.30 -4.01
CA ASP A 96 -4.83 11.23 -3.21
C ASP A 96 -4.89 10.07 -2.22
N ALA A 97 -6.06 9.78 -1.66
CA ALA A 97 -6.25 8.61 -0.81
C ALA A 97 -6.10 7.29 -1.60
N VAL A 98 -6.63 7.21 -2.83
CA VAL A 98 -6.44 6.05 -3.72
C VAL A 98 -4.95 5.85 -4.04
N GLU A 99 -4.24 6.93 -4.38
CA GLU A 99 -2.79 6.89 -4.63
C GLU A 99 -2.00 6.38 -3.42
N LEU A 100 -2.34 6.81 -2.20
CA LEU A 100 -1.70 6.28 -0.99
C LEU A 100 -1.90 4.77 -0.82
N PHE A 101 -3.10 4.28 -1.09
CA PHE A 101 -3.35 2.85 -1.07
C PHE A 101 -2.53 2.17 -2.19
N GLU A 102 -2.43 2.73 -3.39
CA GLU A 102 -1.62 2.18 -4.48
C GLU A 102 -0.13 2.07 -4.08
N CYS A 103 0.41 3.12 -3.44
CA CYS A 103 1.74 3.12 -2.86
C CYS A 103 1.93 1.96 -1.87
N GLU A 104 0.95 1.70 -1.01
CA GLU A 104 1.02 0.57 -0.09
C GLU A 104 1.14 -0.77 -0.82
N ARG A 105 0.34 -0.99 -1.87
CA ARG A 105 0.43 -2.24 -2.66
C ARG A 105 1.79 -2.41 -3.32
N LEU A 106 2.40 -1.32 -3.79
CA LEU A 106 3.75 -1.35 -4.32
C LEU A 106 4.75 -1.71 -3.22
N LYS A 107 4.65 -1.13 -2.02
CA LYS A 107 5.49 -1.52 -0.86
C LYS A 107 5.34 -3.00 -0.49
N CYS A 108 4.12 -3.53 -0.51
CA CYS A 108 3.87 -4.95 -0.29
C CYS A 108 4.46 -5.82 -1.40
N SER A 109 4.46 -5.35 -2.65
CA SER A 109 5.03 -6.07 -3.80
C SER A 109 6.56 -6.10 -3.78
N GLU A 110 7.19 -5.04 -3.25
CA GLU A 110 8.64 -4.96 -3.04
C GLU A 110 9.12 -5.77 -1.83
N HIS A 111 8.21 -6.22 -0.96
CA HIS A 111 8.58 -6.94 0.24
C HIS A 111 9.05 -8.37 -0.08
N GLY A 112 10.36 -8.60 0.05
CA GLY A 112 10.96 -9.93 -0.06
C GLY A 112 10.81 -10.72 1.23
N ALA A 113 10.17 -11.89 1.16
CA ALA A 113 9.99 -12.77 2.32
C ALA A 113 11.16 -13.75 2.50
N GLY A 114 11.83 -13.68 3.65
CA GLY A 114 12.93 -14.57 4.07
C GLY A 114 12.49 -15.98 4.48
N LYS A 115 11.53 -16.58 3.76
CA LYS A 115 10.93 -17.88 4.09
C LYS A 115 11.77 -19.06 3.63
N SER A 116 11.51 -20.24 4.21
CA SER A 116 12.18 -21.50 3.86
C SER A 116 12.03 -21.82 2.36
N ARG A 117 12.93 -22.68 1.85
CA ARG A 117 12.87 -23.13 0.45
C ARG A 117 11.52 -23.75 0.09
N VAL A 118 11.01 -24.63 0.96
CA VAL A 118 9.71 -25.30 0.79
C VAL A 118 8.60 -24.28 0.61
N ASN A 119 8.57 -23.23 1.43
CA ASN A 119 7.55 -22.18 1.33
C ASN A 119 7.71 -21.28 0.10
N ARG A 120 8.88 -21.25 -0.56
CA ARG A 120 9.04 -20.57 -1.85
C ARG A 120 8.55 -21.42 -3.02
N GLU A 121 8.64 -22.74 -2.91
CA GLU A 121 8.16 -23.67 -3.94
C GLU A 121 6.63 -23.80 -3.96
N ILE A 122 5.97 -23.74 -2.79
CA ILE A 122 4.50 -23.85 -2.67
C ILE A 122 3.76 -22.61 -3.19
N PHE A 123 4.41 -21.44 -3.21
CA PHE A 123 3.83 -20.18 -3.67
C PHE A 123 4.55 -19.63 -4.92
N PRO A 124 4.42 -20.30 -6.09
CA PRO A 124 5.15 -19.89 -7.28
C PRO A 124 4.62 -18.56 -7.83
N GLY A 125 5.53 -17.64 -8.11
CA GLY A 125 5.21 -16.36 -8.73
C GLY A 125 4.57 -15.32 -7.80
N SER A 126 4.55 -15.56 -6.49
CA SER A 126 4.29 -14.52 -5.49
C SER A 126 5.48 -14.39 -4.53
N ASN A 127 5.63 -13.20 -3.94
CA ASN A 127 6.62 -12.98 -2.89
C ASN A 127 6.22 -13.72 -1.61
N ASP A 128 5.04 -13.43 -1.09
CA ASP A 128 4.42 -14.15 0.02
C ASP A 128 2.88 -14.07 -0.05
N LEU A 129 2.21 -14.60 0.96
CA LEU A 129 0.78 -14.40 1.12
C LEU A 129 0.52 -13.04 1.79
N PHE A 130 -0.04 -12.10 1.04
CA PHE A 130 -0.52 -10.82 1.56
C PHE A 130 -2.04 -10.78 1.40
N ILE A 131 -2.74 -11.04 2.50
CA ILE A 131 -4.20 -11.19 2.48
C ILE A 131 -4.81 -10.23 3.48
N LEU A 132 -5.46 -9.19 2.97
CA LEU A 132 -6.22 -8.21 3.74
C LEU A 132 -7.72 -8.49 3.61
N THR A 133 -8.49 -8.07 4.61
CA THR A 133 -9.94 -8.28 4.65
C THR A 133 -10.66 -6.94 4.62
N ILE A 134 -11.73 -6.87 3.83
CA ILE A 134 -12.62 -5.70 3.73
C ILE A 134 -14.09 -6.14 3.80
N GLY A 135 -14.99 -5.25 4.20
CA GLY A 135 -16.43 -5.51 4.25
C GLY A 135 -16.88 -6.30 5.49
N GLY A 136 -17.97 -7.06 5.36
CA GLY A 136 -18.61 -7.77 6.48
C GLY A 136 -19.57 -6.90 7.31
N LEU A 137 -19.97 -7.40 8.48
CA LEU A 137 -20.95 -6.75 9.37
C LEU A 137 -20.28 -6.07 10.57
N ASN A 138 -20.92 -5.01 11.07
CA ASN A 138 -20.62 -4.40 12.37
C ASN A 138 -21.26 -5.18 13.52
N ARG A 139 -20.95 -4.78 14.76
CA ARG A 139 -21.52 -5.39 15.97
C ARG A 139 -23.06 -5.36 15.95
N ASP A 140 -23.63 -4.33 15.35
CA ASP A 140 -25.08 -4.12 15.29
C ASP A 140 -25.74 -4.86 14.12
N GLY A 141 -25.03 -5.79 13.46
CA GLY A 141 -25.55 -6.54 12.29
C GLY A 141 -25.67 -5.70 11.01
N MET A 142 -25.52 -4.38 11.09
CA MET A 142 -25.48 -3.48 9.95
C MET A 142 -24.20 -3.73 9.13
N GLY A 143 -24.33 -3.84 7.80
CA GLY A 143 -23.19 -3.95 6.90
C GLY A 143 -22.22 -2.78 7.07
N PHE A 144 -20.92 -3.02 6.91
CA PHE A 144 -19.98 -1.91 6.73
C PHE A 144 -20.39 -1.17 5.45
N PRO A 145 -20.76 0.13 5.50
CA PRO A 145 -21.38 0.79 4.34
C PRO A 145 -20.53 0.65 3.08
N SER A 146 -21.17 0.25 1.98
CA SER A 146 -20.54 -0.11 0.69
C SER A 146 -19.70 1.02 0.08
N ILE A 147 -20.09 2.29 0.30
CA ILE A 147 -19.36 3.51 -0.11
C ILE A 147 -17.93 3.58 0.49
N LYS A 148 -17.62 2.80 1.53
CA LYS A 148 -16.31 2.81 2.23
C LYS A 148 -15.25 1.90 1.59
N ASN A 149 -15.66 0.99 0.71
CA ASN A 149 -14.76 0.06 0.03
C ASN A 149 -14.32 0.57 -1.34
N ASP A 150 -14.87 1.68 -1.83
CA ASP A 150 -14.65 2.14 -3.19
C ASP A 150 -13.22 2.60 -3.43
N ALA A 151 -12.57 3.29 -2.46
CA ALA A 151 -11.16 3.66 -2.60
C ALA A 151 -10.24 2.43 -2.73
N LEU A 152 -10.47 1.39 -1.93
CA LEU A 152 -9.69 0.14 -1.96
C LEU A 152 -10.03 -0.70 -3.22
N ASN A 153 -11.29 -0.70 -3.64
CA ASN A 153 -11.73 -1.39 -4.85
C ASN A 153 -11.23 -0.67 -6.11
N ASP A 154 -11.20 0.65 -6.13
CA ASP A 154 -10.70 1.47 -7.23
C ASP A 154 -9.19 1.39 -7.33
N GLN A 155 -8.47 1.42 -6.20
CA GLN A 155 -7.06 1.08 -6.15
C GLN A 155 -6.80 -0.30 -6.78
N ALA A 156 -7.56 -1.34 -6.41
CA ALA A 156 -7.42 -2.66 -7.01
C ALA A 156 -7.66 -2.63 -8.54
N ARG A 157 -8.60 -1.81 -9.03
CA ARG A 157 -8.86 -1.62 -10.47
C ARG A 157 -7.70 -0.94 -11.18
N THR A 158 -7.19 0.16 -10.64
CA THR A 158 -6.12 0.94 -11.27
C THR A 158 -4.84 0.14 -11.37
N THR A 159 -4.41 -0.53 -10.28
CA THR A 159 -3.14 -1.27 -10.27
C THR A 159 -3.18 -2.55 -11.10
N THR A 160 -4.33 -3.24 -11.17
CA THR A 160 -4.42 -4.58 -11.81
C THR A 160 -5.17 -4.60 -13.15
N GLY A 161 -5.86 -3.51 -13.50
CA GLY A 161 -6.72 -3.43 -14.69
C GLY A 161 -7.95 -4.35 -14.66
N ARG A 162 -8.31 -4.92 -13.50
CA ARG A 162 -9.43 -5.87 -13.36
C ARG A 162 -10.60 -5.27 -12.57
N PRO A 163 -11.86 -5.56 -12.94
CA PRO A 163 -13.01 -5.17 -12.11
C PRO A 163 -12.99 -5.94 -10.78
N PRO A 164 -13.44 -5.31 -9.67
CA PRO A 164 -13.57 -5.97 -8.38
C PRO A 164 -14.60 -7.08 -8.53
N LYS A 165 -14.30 -8.27 -7.97
CA LYS A 165 -15.33 -9.28 -7.77
C LYS A 165 -16.40 -8.65 -6.88
N LYS A 166 -17.69 -8.79 -7.25
CA LYS A 166 -18.82 -8.26 -6.45
C LYS A 166 -18.60 -8.64 -4.97
N PRO A 167 -18.87 -7.73 -4.02
CA PRO A 167 -18.74 -8.05 -2.60
C PRO A 167 -19.86 -9.01 -2.21
N THR A 168 -19.65 -10.30 -2.46
CA THR A 168 -20.43 -11.35 -1.81
C THR A 168 -19.93 -11.43 -0.37
N THR A 169 -20.89 -11.48 0.56
CA THR A 169 -20.72 -11.64 2.01
C THR A 169 -19.49 -12.49 2.35
N GLY A 170 -18.42 -11.85 2.84
CA GLY A 170 -17.15 -12.53 3.16
C GLY A 170 -16.06 -12.47 2.07
N ALA A 171 -15.88 -11.33 1.39
CA ALA A 171 -14.78 -11.17 0.43
C ALA A 171 -13.41 -11.06 1.14
N THR A 172 -12.72 -12.20 1.29
CA THR A 172 -11.27 -12.24 1.52
C THR A 172 -10.58 -11.75 0.26
N PHE A 173 -9.91 -10.59 0.31
CA PHE A 173 -9.09 -10.14 -0.79
C PHE A 173 -7.76 -10.89 -0.73
N CYS A 174 -7.65 -12.03 -1.43
CA CYS A 174 -6.31 -12.55 -1.74
C CYS A 174 -5.68 -11.57 -2.72
N ALA A 175 -4.83 -10.65 -2.23
CA ALA A 175 -3.76 -10.12 -3.06
C ALA A 175 -2.72 -11.23 -3.25
N CYS A 176 -3.17 -12.32 -3.89
CA CYS A 176 -2.30 -13.27 -4.55
C CYS A 176 -1.68 -12.46 -5.69
N LEU A 177 -0.63 -11.72 -5.37
CA LEU A 177 0.23 -10.99 -6.29
C LEU A 177 0.84 -12.04 -7.21
N ARG A 178 0.09 -12.45 -8.25
CA ARG A 178 0.72 -13.04 -9.42
C ARG A 178 1.64 -11.96 -9.92
N ALA A 179 2.94 -12.25 -9.87
CA ALA A 179 3.96 -11.49 -10.51
C ALA A 179 3.39 -10.88 -11.80
N TRP A 180 3.45 -9.55 -11.87
CA TRP A 180 3.54 -8.83 -13.12
C TRP A 180 4.34 -9.71 -14.09
N PRO A 181 3.83 -10.02 -15.30
CA PRO A 181 4.47 -11.01 -16.15
C PRO A 181 5.89 -10.54 -16.43
N ALA A 182 6.85 -11.19 -15.77
CA ALA A 182 8.26 -11.07 -16.09
C ALA A 182 8.39 -11.57 -17.53
N ALA A 183 8.59 -10.63 -18.45
CA ALA A 183 9.15 -10.80 -19.79
C ALA A 183 8.84 -12.15 -20.46
N GLY A 184 7.60 -12.33 -20.92
CA GLY A 184 7.27 -13.37 -21.88
C GLY A 184 7.83 -13.01 -23.26
N ARG A 185 8.65 -13.89 -23.83
CA ARG A 185 9.16 -13.84 -25.22
C ARG A 185 8.01 -13.55 -26.22
N PRO A 186 8.27 -12.79 -27.30
CA PRO A 186 7.20 -12.30 -28.17
C PRO A 186 6.65 -13.43 -29.07
N ARG A 187 5.38 -13.79 -28.86
CA ARG A 187 4.58 -14.42 -29.93
C ARG A 187 3.85 -13.33 -30.71
N ARG A 188 4.18 -13.25 -32.01
CA ARG A 188 3.55 -12.39 -33.02
C ARG A 188 2.04 -12.61 -33.05
N GLN A 189 1.26 -11.57 -32.77
CA GLN A 189 0.00 -11.28 -33.49
C GLN A 189 -0.52 -9.87 -33.16
N GLY A 190 -0.82 -9.12 -34.22
CA GLY A 190 -1.77 -8.00 -34.18
C GLY A 190 -1.24 -6.65 -33.66
N ARG A 191 -0.71 -5.82 -34.58
CA ARG A 191 -0.57 -4.37 -34.38
C ARG A 191 -1.94 -3.76 -34.10
N ARG A 192 -2.19 -3.27 -32.87
CA ARG A 192 -3.12 -2.16 -32.50
C ARG A 192 -3.35 -2.14 -30.98
N ALA A 193 -2.36 -1.71 -30.20
CA ALA A 193 -2.57 -1.26 -28.80
C ALA A 193 -1.38 -0.44 -28.22
N ALA A 194 -0.43 0.00 -29.03
CA ALA A 194 0.72 0.78 -28.57
C ALA A 194 0.44 2.28 -28.69
N ALA A 195 -0.47 2.83 -27.89
CA ALA A 195 -0.70 4.29 -27.85
C ALA A 195 -1.32 4.84 -26.55
N ARG A 196 -1.46 4.06 -25.46
CA ARG A 196 -2.19 4.52 -24.25
C ARG A 196 -1.47 4.37 -22.92
N PHE A 197 -0.14 4.35 -22.94
CA PHE A 197 0.67 4.56 -21.73
C PHE A 197 1.87 5.42 -22.08
N SER A 198 1.67 6.74 -22.13
CA SER A 198 2.78 7.69 -22.05
C SER A 198 3.28 7.66 -20.61
N ARG A 199 4.45 7.04 -20.40
CA ARG A 199 5.19 7.11 -19.14
C ARG A 199 5.42 8.59 -18.77
N PRO A 200 5.15 9.02 -17.53
CA PRO A 200 5.66 10.30 -17.03
C PRO A 200 7.19 10.33 -17.15
N ARG A 201 7.75 11.46 -17.62
CA ARG A 201 9.20 11.61 -17.90
C ARG A 201 10.10 11.54 -16.66
N SER A 202 9.55 11.55 -15.45
CA SER A 202 10.30 11.66 -14.18
C SER A 202 10.88 10.36 -13.62
N TRP A 203 10.62 9.20 -14.23
CA TRP A 203 11.03 7.89 -13.69
C TRP A 203 11.98 7.11 -14.61
N ARG A 204 12.88 7.81 -15.32
CA ARG A 204 14.07 7.18 -15.90
C ARG A 204 15.21 7.41 -14.92
N LEU A 205 15.92 6.34 -14.57
CA LEU A 205 17.04 6.26 -13.61
C LEU A 205 16.63 5.81 -12.20
N LEU A 206 16.10 4.59 -12.14
CA LEU A 206 16.60 3.54 -11.25
C LEU A 206 16.97 2.33 -12.11
#